data_AF-A0A3B9GA84-F1
#
_entry.id   AF-A0A3B9GA84-F1
#
_cell.length_a   1.000
_cell.length_b   1.000
_cell.length_c   1.000
_cell.angle_alpha   90.00
_cell.angle_beta   90.00
_cell.angle_gamma   90.00
#
_symmetry.space_group_name_H-M   'P 1'
#
loop_
_entity.id
_entity.type
_entity.pdbx_description
1 polymer ?
#
loop_
_entity_poly.entity_id
_entity_poly.type
_entity_poly.pdbx_seq_one_letter_code
_entity_poly.pdbx_strand_id
1 'polypeptide(L)' 'GKCFPCRIGTQRLTERLNDDSKKLDLAAWTEEVSDINEAMKATSACGLGMAAPHVTESLMKYFPEQVKASTNSNS' A
#
# COMPACT_ATOMS: atom_id res chain seq x y z
N GLY A 1 1.65 11.36 10.98
CA GLY A 1 0.21 11.63 10.82
C GLY A 1 -0.44 11.89 12.17
N LYS A 2 -1.40 12.82 12.24
CA LYS A 2 -2.13 13.18 13.48
C LYS A 2 -3.14 12.10 13.90
N CYS A 3 -3.62 11.31 12.95
CA CYS A 3 -4.56 10.22 13.16
C CYS A 3 -3.85 8.86 13.15
N PHE A 4 -4.29 7.92 14.00
CA PHE A 4 -3.73 6.57 14.09
C PHE A 4 -3.72 5.82 12.73
N PRO A 5 -4.82 5.76 11.96
CA PRO A 5 -4.81 5.08 10.67
C PRO A 5 -3.90 5.78 9.65
N CYS A 6 -3.80 7.12 9.71
CA CYS A 6 -2.85 7.89 8.91
C CYS A 6 -1.38 7.55 9.25
N ARG A 7 -1.05 7.32 10.53
CA ARG A 7 0.33 7.08 10.94
C ARG A 7 0.75 5.64 10.63
N ILE A 8 -0.08 4.67 11.03
CA ILE A 8 0.24 3.25 10.83
C ILE A 8 0.07 2.86 9.38
N GLY A 9 -1.03 3.24 8.73
CA GLY A 9 -1.29 2.89 7.34
C GLY A 9 -0.18 3.39 6.41
N THR A 10 0.24 4.66 6.53
CA THR A 10 1.36 5.17 5.72
C THR A 10 2.67 4.46 6.01
N GLN A 11 2.93 4.05 7.26
CA GLN A 11 4.12 3.26 7.58
C GLN A 11 4.06 1.87 6.91
N ARG A 12 2.94 1.16 7.02
CA ARG A 12 2.76 -0.17 6.40
C ARG A 12 2.83 -0.10 4.87
N LEU A 13 2.20 0.90 4.25
CA LEU A 13 2.33 1.14 2.81
C LEU A 13 3.80 1.40 2.43
N THR A 14 4.55 2.13 3.25
CA THR A 14 5.97 2.38 3.00
C THR A 14 6.81 1.10 3.11
N GLU A 15 6.54 0.25 4.09
CA GLU A 15 7.17 -1.08 4.22
C GLU A 15 6.87 -1.93 2.98
N ARG A 16 5.61 -1.91 2.49
CA ARG A 16 5.18 -2.60 1.27
C ARG A 16 5.70 -1.98 -0.03
N LEU A 17 6.21 -0.77 -0.03
CA LEU A 17 6.85 -0.17 -1.22
C LEU A 17 8.38 -0.32 -1.21
N ASN A 18 8.96 -0.67 -0.06
CA ASN A 18 10.39 -0.88 0.12
C ASN A 18 10.74 -2.38 0.05
N ASP A 19 11.99 -2.74 0.40
CA ASP A 19 12.53 -4.10 0.27
C ASP A 19 11.71 -5.20 0.96
N ASP A 20 10.84 -4.88 1.92
CA ASP A 20 9.93 -5.86 2.53
C ASP A 20 8.86 -6.37 1.54
N SER A 21 8.58 -5.64 0.46
CA SER A 21 7.71 -6.07 -0.63
C SER A 21 8.19 -7.34 -1.34
N LYS A 22 9.51 -7.56 -1.38
CA LYS A 22 10.15 -8.71 -2.01
C LYS A 22 9.91 -10.04 -1.27
N LYS A 23 9.36 -9.97 -0.05
CA LYS A 23 9.06 -11.13 0.79
C LYS A 23 7.64 -11.68 0.57
N LEU A 24 6.81 -10.95 -0.17
CA LEU A 24 5.42 -11.30 -0.45
C LEU A 24 5.26 -11.55 -1.95
N ASP A 25 4.49 -12.58 -2.30
CA ASP A 25 4.04 -12.71 -3.69
C ASP A 25 3.06 -11.58 -4.06
N LEU A 26 2.82 -11.41 -5.35
CA LEU A 26 1.96 -10.33 -5.85
C LEU A 26 0.55 -10.40 -5.24
N ALA A 27 -0.01 -11.59 -5.04
CA ALA A 27 -1.37 -11.76 -4.56
C ALA A 27 -1.51 -11.32 -3.10
N ALA A 28 -0.62 -11.80 -2.22
CA ALA A 28 -0.56 -11.43 -0.82
C ALA A 28 -0.25 -9.94 -0.63
N TRP A 29 0.65 -9.40 -1.46
CA TRP A 29 0.94 -7.97 -1.45
C TRP A 29 -0.29 -7.13 -1.83
N THR A 30 -1.00 -7.51 -2.89
CA THR A 30 -2.19 -6.80 -3.36
C THR A 30 -3.32 -6.85 -2.34
N GLU A 31 -3.58 -8.00 -1.73
CA GLU A 31 -4.59 -8.16 -0.68
C GLU A 31 -4.28 -7.25 0.51
N GLU A 32 -3.05 -7.30 1.03
CA GLU A 32 -2.69 -6.51 2.20
C GLU A 32 -2.72 -5.00 1.93
N VAL A 33 -2.24 -4.56 0.76
CA VAL A 33 -2.30 -3.14 0.37
C VAL A 33 -3.76 -2.68 0.22
N SER A 34 -4.64 -3.52 -0.32
CA SER A 34 -6.06 -3.22 -0.44
C SER A 34 -6.71 -3.02 0.93
N ASP A 35 -6.45 -3.93 1.88
CA ASP A 35 -6.99 -3.84 3.24
C ASP A 35 -6.52 -2.59 3.96
N ILE A 36 -5.23 -2.24 3.83
CA ILE A 36 -4.68 -1.02 4.41
C ILE A 36 -5.37 0.21 3.80
N ASN A 37 -5.55 0.23 2.48
CA ASN A 37 -6.19 1.32 1.77
C ASN A 37 -7.63 1.53 2.21
N GLU A 38 -8.42 0.46 2.31
CA GLU A 38 -9.81 0.51 2.79
C GLU A 38 -9.89 0.99 4.24
N ALA A 39 -9.05 0.44 5.13
CA ALA A 39 -9.01 0.86 6.52
C ALA A 39 -8.66 2.36 6.66
N MET A 40 -7.66 2.84 5.90
CA MET A 40 -7.26 4.24 5.91
C MET A 40 -8.38 5.15 5.40
N LYS A 41 -9.08 4.78 4.32
CA LYS A 41 -10.21 5.54 3.78
C LYS A 41 -11.39 5.60 4.75
N ALA A 42 -11.73 4.48 5.37
CA ALA A 42 -12.88 4.38 6.27
C ALA A 42 -12.68 5.10 7.61
N THR A 43 -11.43 5.19 8.10
CA THR A 43 -11.16 5.64 9.49
C THR A 43 -10.39 6.95 9.59
N SER A 44 -9.89 7.50 8.48
CA SER A 44 -9.16 8.78 8.50
C SER A 44 -10.11 9.97 8.66
N ALA A 45 -9.86 10.79 9.68
CA ALA A 45 -10.64 12.00 9.96
C ALA A 45 -10.28 13.22 9.09
N CYS A 46 -9.34 13.09 8.14
CA CYS A 46 -8.90 14.20 7.29
C CYS A 46 -8.61 13.76 5.85
N GLY A 47 -8.68 14.72 4.92
CA GLY A 47 -8.46 14.48 3.48
C GLY A 47 -7.07 13.91 3.15
N LEU A 48 -6.04 14.26 3.92
CA LEU A 48 -4.70 13.71 3.70
C LEU A 48 -4.63 12.22 4.01
N GLY A 49 -5.31 11.76 5.07
CA GLY A 49 -5.38 10.34 5.42
C GLY A 49 -6.16 9.52 4.39
N MET A 50 -7.22 10.11 3.82
CA MET A 50 -7.98 9.50 2.72
C MET A 50 -7.22 9.47 1.39
N ALA A 51 -6.35 10.45 1.14
CA ALA A 51 -5.58 10.55 -0.10
C ALA A 51 -4.30 9.70 -0.13
N ALA A 52 -3.72 9.37 1.03
CA ALA A 52 -2.51 8.55 1.10
C ALA A 52 -2.65 7.16 0.40
N PRO A 53 -3.78 6.44 0.53
CA PRO A 53 -4.09 5.23 -0.23
C PRO A 53 -4.05 5.39 -1.76
N HIS A 54 -4.30 6.60 -2.29
CA HIS A 54 -4.38 6.79 -3.74
C HIS A 54 -3.03 6.55 -4.43
N VAL A 55 -1.92 6.64 -3.71
CA VAL A 55 -0.58 6.38 -4.24
C VAL A 55 -0.45 4.92 -4.68
N THR A 56 -0.80 3.99 -3.79
CA THR A 56 -0.71 2.54 -4.09
C THR A 56 -1.80 2.09 -5.06
N GLU A 57 -2.99 2.68 -5.01
CA GLU A 57 -4.04 2.43 -6.00
C GLU A 57 -3.63 2.87 -7.41
N SER A 58 -3.05 4.06 -7.53
CA SER A 58 -2.54 4.56 -8.81
C SER A 58 -1.38 3.71 -9.31
N LEU A 59 -0.51 3.25 -8.41
CA LEU A 59 0.59 2.36 -8.75
C LEU A 59 0.06 1.03 -9.32
N MET A 60 -0.91 0.38 -8.67
CA MET A 60 -1.51 -0.84 -9.19
C MET A 60 -2.26 -0.62 -10.51
N LYS A 61 -2.92 0.53 -10.67
CA LYS A 61 -3.71 0.84 -11.86
C LYS A 61 -2.86 1.15 -13.09
N TYR A 62 -1.80 1.95 -12.92
CA TYR A 62 -1.01 2.47 -14.04
C TYR A 62 0.32 1.73 -14.24
N PHE A 63 0.83 1.06 -13.20
CA PHE A 63 2.13 0.41 -13.19
C PHE A 63 2.08 -1.03 -12.64
N PRO A 64 1.13 -1.88 -13.09
CA PRO A 64 0.97 -3.24 -12.55
C PRO A 64 2.22 -4.11 -12.77
N GLU A 65 2.93 -3.92 -13.88
CA GLU A 65 4.15 -4.68 -14.18
C GLU A 65 5.30 -4.33 -13.24
N GLN A 66 5.44 -3.07 -12.84
CA GLN A 66 6.45 -2.65 -11.85
C GLN A 66 6.16 -3.24 -10.48
N VAL A 67 4.88 -3.27 -10.06
CA VAL A 67 4.46 -3.89 -8.81
C VAL A 67 4.80 -5.39 -8.84
N LYS A 68 4.39 -6.08 -9.91
CA LYS A 68 4.68 -7.50 -10.12
C LYS A 68 6.18 -7.81 -10.12
N ALA A 69 7.00 -6.99 -10.75
CA ALA A 69 8.45 -7.14 -10.76
C ALA A 69 9.07 -6.92 -9.36
N SER A 70 8.49 -6.04 -8.56
CA SER A 70 8.98 -5.72 -7.21
C SER A 70 8.62 -6.80 -6.18
N THR A 71 7.46 -7.46 -6.36
CA THR A 71 7.00 -8.55 -5.48
C THR A 71 7.57 -9.92 -5.88
N ASN A 72 7.82 -10.16 -7.17
CA ASN A 72 8.39 -11.42 -7.64
C ASN A 72 9.92 -11.43 -7.52
N SER A 73 10.44 -11.76 -6.33
CA SER A 73 11.80 -12.29 -6.22
C SER A 73 11.81 -13.77 -6.59
N ASN A 74 11.74 -14.09 -7.88
CA ASN A 74 12.18 -15.40 -8.39
C ASN A 74 12.38 -15.37 -9.91
N SER A 75 13.63 -15.17 -10.31
CA SER A 75 14.35 -16.08 -11.23
C SER A 75 15.84 -15.94 -10.95
#